data_AF-A0AAD8E2R7-F1
#
_entry.id   AF-A0AAD8E2R7-F1
#
_cell.length_a   1.000
_cell.length_b   1.000
_cell.length_c   1.000
_cell.angle_alpha   90.00
_cell.angle_beta   90.00
_cell.angle_gamma   90.00
#
_symmetry.space_group_name_H-M   'P 1'
#
loop_
_entity.id
_entity.type
_entity.pdbx_description
1 polymer ?
#
loop_
_entity_poly.entity_id
_entity_poly.type
_entity_poly.pdbx_seq_one_letter_code
_entity_poly.pdbx_strand_id
1 'polypeptide(L)'
;RQWTLGTALCKLVPVLQGTNIMVSVGTITVIALDRYLTIVRHYGRDGTPKTRRRVVISILLIWLLAAAVTAPVCYYQVVEAVTFQRVFLYEACIEKWPSRRARIFYAVFLLLLQSVIPALVVATVSKSNARK
;
A
#
# COMPACT_ATOMS: atom_id res chain seq x y z
N ARG A 1 -5.95 2.79 -24.21
CA ARG A 1 -6.72 3.78 -23.39
C ARG A 1 -6.03 5.11 -23.56
N GLN A 2 -6.72 6.11 -24.07
CA GLN A 2 -6.17 7.46 -24.27
C GLN A 2 -6.00 8.15 -22.91
N TRP A 3 -4.84 8.79 -22.72
CA TRP A 3 -4.48 9.57 -21.56
C TRP A 3 -4.46 11.06 -21.92
N THR A 4 -5.20 11.88 -21.18
CA THR A 4 -5.36 13.33 -21.47
C THR A 4 -4.98 14.23 -20.28
N LEU A 5 -4.62 13.63 -19.14
CA LEU A 5 -4.38 14.33 -17.88
C LEU A 5 -2.91 14.80 -17.71
N GLY A 6 -2.08 14.60 -18.73
CA GLY A 6 -0.67 14.98 -18.74
C GLY A 6 0.26 14.08 -17.90
N THR A 7 1.56 14.34 -17.99
CA THR A 7 2.61 13.49 -17.42
C THR A 7 2.60 13.43 -15.88
N ALA A 8 2.28 14.55 -15.23
CA ALA A 8 2.25 14.62 -13.76
C ALA A 8 1.20 13.66 -13.18
N LEU A 9 -0.03 13.71 -13.69
CA LEU A 9 -1.10 12.81 -13.25
C LEU A 9 -0.85 11.36 -13.68
N CYS A 10 -0.20 11.13 -14.83
CA CYS A 10 0.15 9.78 -15.27
C CYS A 10 1.01 9.09 -14.22
N LYS A 11 1.97 9.81 -13.64
CA LYS A 11 2.85 9.33 -12.57
C LYS A 11 2.20 9.30 -11.19
N LEU A 12 1.42 10.33 -10.84
CA LEU A 12 0.83 10.47 -9.51
C LEU A 12 -0.30 9.48 -9.24
N VAL A 13 -1.18 9.25 -10.22
CA VAL A 13 -2.38 8.42 -10.03
C VAL A 13 -2.05 6.98 -9.56
N PRO A 14 -1.13 6.24 -10.20
CA PRO A 14 -0.76 4.90 -9.75
C PRO A 14 -0.11 4.88 -8.36
N VAL A 15 0.71 5.89 -8.05
CA VAL A 15 1.39 6.01 -6.75
C VAL A 15 0.37 6.25 -5.65
N LEU A 16 -0.57 7.19 -5.85
CA LEU A 16 -1.64 7.47 -4.90
C LEU A 16 -2.57 6.26 -4.71
N GLN A 17 -2.94 5.58 -5.81
CA GLN A 17 -3.75 4.38 -5.76
C GLN A 17 -3.07 3.27 -4.95
N GLY A 18 -1.80 2.96 -5.27
CA GLY A 18 -1.02 1.96 -4.53
C GLY A 18 -0.84 2.33 -3.06
N THR A 19 -0.57 3.61 -2.77
CA THR A 19 -0.40 4.12 -1.41
C THR A 19 -1.69 3.94 -0.62
N ASN A 20 -2.84 4.30 -1.19
CA ASN A 20 -4.13 4.20 -0.51
C ASN A 20 -4.51 2.75 -0.21
N ILE A 21 -4.22 1.81 -1.12
CA ILE A 21 -4.43 0.38 -0.88
C ILE A 21 -3.58 -0.08 0.30
N MET A 22 -2.28 0.25 0.30
CA MET A 22 -1.36 -0.13 1.38
C MET A 22 -1.75 0.49 2.73
N VAL A 23 -2.11 1.78 2.74
CA VAL A 23 -2.59 2.48 3.94
C VAL A 23 -3.86 1.83 4.49
N SER A 24 -4.81 1.50 3.62
CA SER A 24 -6.08 0.87 4.03
C SER A 24 -5.83 -0.48 4.72
N VAL A 25 -5.03 -1.35 4.10
CA VAL A 25 -4.68 -2.67 4.66
C VAL A 25 -3.88 -2.54 5.96
N GLY A 26 -2.89 -1.64 5.99
CA GLY A 26 -2.08 -1.37 7.20
C GLY A 26 -2.94 -0.84 8.36
N THR A 27 -3.87 0.06 8.07
CA THR A 27 -4.78 0.64 9.08
C THR A 27 -5.70 -0.44 9.67
N ILE A 28 -6.32 -1.27 8.84
CA ILE A 28 -7.16 -2.40 9.32
C ILE A 28 -6.33 -3.33 10.21
N THR A 29 -5.08 -3.61 9.82
CA THR A 29 -4.19 -4.48 10.59
C THR A 29 -3.84 -3.90 11.96
N VAL A 30 -3.54 -2.60 12.03
CA VAL A 30 -3.28 -1.91 13.31
C VAL A 30 -4.52 -1.88 14.19
N ILE A 31 -5.70 -1.63 13.63
CA ILE A 31 -6.97 -1.66 14.38
C ILE A 31 -7.21 -3.06 14.96
N ALA A 32 -7.06 -4.11 14.15
CA ALA A 32 -7.23 -5.49 14.61
C ALA A 32 -6.26 -5.84 15.75
N LEU A 33 -4.99 -5.43 15.62
CA LEU A 33 -3.98 -5.64 16.65
C LEU A 33 -4.29 -4.86 17.92
N ASP A 34 -4.69 -3.59 17.82
CA ASP A 34 -5.07 -2.76 18.97
C ASP A 34 -6.24 -3.37 19.76
N ARG A 35 -7.28 -3.82 19.05
CA ARG A 35 -8.43 -4.50 19.66
C ARG A 35 -8.00 -5.78 20.37
N TYR A 36 -7.18 -6.60 19.71
CA TYR A 36 -6.65 -7.83 20.31
C TYR A 36 -5.81 -7.57 21.56
N LEU A 37 -4.87 -6.62 21.50
CA LEU A 37 -4.03 -6.26 22.63
C LEU A 37 -4.85 -5.69 23.79
N THR A 38 -5.89 -4.92 23.49
CA THR A 38 -6.82 -4.41 24.51
C THR A 38 -7.55 -5.58 25.20
N ILE A 39 -8.13 -6.51 24.43
CA ILE A 39 -8.85 -7.68 24.98
C ILE A 39 -7.93 -8.61 25.78
N VAL A 40 -6.68 -8.82 25.33
CA VAL A 40 -5.76 -9.77 25.97
C VAL A 40 -5.00 -9.16 27.14
N ARG A 41 -4.50 -7.93 27.01
CA ARG A 41 -3.61 -7.30 28.01
C ARG A 41 -4.31 -6.32 28.92
N HIS A 42 -5.45 -5.76 28.51
CA HIS A 42 -6.10 -4.64 29.20
C HIS A 42 -7.62 -4.83 29.30
N TYR A 43 -8.08 -5.88 29.99
CA TYR A 43 -9.46 -5.91 30.49
C TYR A 43 -9.60 -4.82 31.57
N GLY A 44 -10.17 -3.66 31.22
CA GLY A 44 -10.60 -2.63 32.19
C GLY A 44 -9.77 -1.36 32.33
N ARG A 45 -8.84 -1.04 31.41
CA ARG A 45 -8.11 0.25 31.45
C ARG A 45 -8.19 0.98 30.11
N ASP A 46 -9.39 1.49 29.82
CA ASP A 46 -9.67 2.27 28.62
C ASP A 46 -8.92 3.60 28.59
N GLY A 47 -8.42 3.97 27.41
CA GLY A 47 -8.28 5.39 27.04
C GLY A 47 -7.08 6.18 27.57
N THR A 48 -5.96 5.55 27.95
CA THR A 48 -4.79 6.37 28.37
C THR A 48 -4.21 7.19 27.20
N PRO A 49 -3.74 8.44 27.41
CA PRO A 49 -3.14 9.29 26.37
C PRO A 49 -1.97 8.62 25.61
N LYS A 50 -1.29 7.68 26.28
CA LYS A 50 -0.20 6.88 25.71
C LYS A 50 -0.68 5.98 24.56
N THR A 51 -1.92 5.50 24.58
CA THR A 51 -2.52 4.69 23.52
C THR A 51 -2.84 5.53 22.28
N ARG A 52 -3.40 6.73 22.45
CA ARG A 52 -3.71 7.65 21.33
C ARG A 52 -2.46 8.08 20.58
N ARG A 53 -1.38 8.44 21.30
CA ARG A 53 -0.09 8.80 20.68
C ARG A 53 0.50 7.65 19.87
N ARG A 54 0.40 6.42 20.37
CA ARG A 54 0.87 5.22 19.64
C ARG A 54 0.09 5.00 18.35
N VAL A 55 -1.24 5.13 18.38
CA VAL A 55 -2.07 4.99 17.17
C VAL A 55 -1.71 6.03 16.11
N VAL A 56 -1.56 7.30 16.50
CA VAL A 56 -1.18 8.38 15.57
C VAL A 56 0.19 8.11 14.95
N ILE A 57 1.19 7.72 15.76
CA ILE A 57 2.52 7.37 15.26
C ILE A 57 2.44 6.19 14.29
N SER A 58 1.68 5.14 14.62
CA SER A 58 1.50 3.98 13.73
C SER A 58 0.89 4.38 12.39
N ILE A 59 -0.13 5.25 12.38
CA ILE A 59 -0.75 5.76 11.15
C ILE A 59 0.28 6.53 10.32
N LEU A 60 1.03 7.45 10.93
CA LEU A 60 2.08 8.20 10.22
C LEU A 60 3.14 7.29 9.60
N LEU A 61 3.58 6.26 10.34
CA LEU A 61 4.53 5.27 9.83
C LEU A 61 3.97 4.47 8.65
N ILE A 62 2.69 4.08 8.71
CA ILE A 62 2.02 3.39 7.61
C ILE A 62 2.00 4.27 6.36
N TRP A 63 1.65 5.56 6.50
CA TRP A 63 1.65 6.50 5.38
C TRP A 63 3.04 6.65 4.76
N LEU A 64 4.07 6.86 5.59
CA LEU A 64 5.45 7.02 5.12
C LEU A 64 5.95 5.76 4.41
N LEU A 65 5.71 4.58 4.99
CA LEU A 65 6.11 3.31 4.39
C LEU A 65 5.38 3.04 3.09
N ALA A 66 4.06 3.29 3.05
CA ALA A 66 3.25 3.11 1.85
C ALA A 66 3.71 4.02 0.71
N ALA A 67 3.97 5.30 1.00
CA ALA A 67 4.49 6.24 0.02
C ALA A 67 5.90 5.86 -0.46
N ALA A 68 6.79 5.45 0.45
CA ALA A 68 8.15 5.04 0.11
C ALA A 68 8.17 3.80 -0.79
N VAL A 69 7.34 2.81 -0.46
CA VAL A 69 7.26 1.54 -1.21
C VAL A 69 6.66 1.74 -2.60
N THR A 70 5.70 2.65 -2.78
CA THR A 70 5.06 2.91 -4.08
C THR A 70 5.77 3.97 -4.92
N ALA A 71 6.66 4.77 -4.33
CA ALA A 71 7.43 5.80 -5.02
C ALA A 71 8.14 5.33 -6.30
N PRO A 72 8.74 4.12 -6.38
CA PRO A 72 9.39 3.64 -7.60
C PRO A 72 8.45 3.55 -8.81
N VAL A 73 7.14 3.37 -8.60
CA VAL A 73 6.14 3.37 -9.69
C VAL A 73 6.13 4.70 -10.43
N CYS A 74 6.35 5.82 -9.73
CA CYS A 74 6.47 7.15 -10.33
C CYS A 74 7.55 7.21 -11.41
N TYR A 75 8.66 6.51 -11.17
CA TYR A 75 9.79 6.47 -12.10
C TYR A 75 9.45 5.66 -13.35
N TYR A 76 8.90 4.45 -13.17
CA TYR A 76 8.59 3.53 -14.28
C TYR A 76 7.35 3.91 -15.08
N GLN A 77 6.50 4.79 -14.57
CA GLN A 77 5.29 5.21 -15.26
C GLN A 77 5.57 6.35 -16.23
N VAL A 78 5.24 6.18 -17.51
CA VAL A 78 5.56 7.13 -18.59
C VAL A 78 4.36 7.38 -19.50
N VAL A 79 4.33 8.56 -20.12
CA VAL A 79 3.42 8.87 -21.21
C VAL A 79 4.14 8.54 -22.51
N GLU A 80 3.54 7.69 -23.34
CA GLU A 80 4.08 7.26 -24.62
C GLU A 80 3.06 7.52 -25.74
N ALA A 81 3.52 8.13 -26.84
CA ALA A 81 2.68 8.39 -28.00
C ALA A 81 2.46 7.10 -28.79
N VAL A 82 1.19 6.71 -28.93
CA VAL A 82 0.80 5.57 -29.76
C VAL A 82 0.67 6.06 -31.18
N THR A 83 1.48 5.48 -32.08
CA THR A 83 1.49 5.82 -33.51
C THR A 83 1.16 4.60 -34.36
N PHE A 84 0.47 4.81 -35.48
CA PHE A 84 0.23 3.78 -36.50
C PHE A 84 0.64 4.32 -37.86
N GLN A 85 1.54 3.62 -38.55
CA GLN A 85 2.12 4.08 -39.82
C GLN A 85 2.60 5.55 -39.79
N ARG A 86 3.30 5.95 -38.72
CA ARG A 86 3.79 7.32 -38.46
C ARG A 86 2.69 8.38 -38.23
N VAL A 87 1.43 7.99 -38.16
CA VAL A 87 0.32 8.87 -37.76
C VAL A 87 0.17 8.80 -36.25
N PHE A 88 0.14 9.95 -35.58
CA PHE A 88 -0.18 10.05 -34.16
C PHE A 88 -1.65 9.68 -33.93
N LEU A 89 -1.92 8.73 -33.03
CA LEU A 89 -3.27 8.34 -32.66
C LEU A 89 -3.69 8.96 -31.34
N TYR A 90 -2.96 8.63 -30.26
CA TYR A 90 -3.25 9.10 -28.91
C TYR A 90 -2.05 8.91 -27.98
N GLU A 91 -2.05 9.58 -26.84
CA GLU A 91 -1.08 9.31 -25.76
C GLU A 91 -1.60 8.22 -24.82
N ALA A 92 -0.73 7.28 -24.44
CA ALA A 92 -1.02 6.26 -23.45
C ALA A 92 -0.13 6.45 -22.23
N CYS A 93 -0.69 6.29 -21.03
CA CYS A 93 0.07 6.21 -19.79
C CYS A 93 0.37 4.72 -19.50
N ILE A 94 1.64 4.32 -19.59
CA ILE A 94 2.07 2.92 -19.49
C ILE A 94 3.27 2.74 -18.54
N GLU A 95 3.38 1.53 -17.99
CA GLU A 95 4.51 1.14 -17.15
C GLU A 95 5.68 0.63 -18.00
N LYS A 96 6.83 1.29 -17.90
CA LYS A 96 8.06 0.96 -18.63
C LYS A 96 9.13 0.43 -17.68
N TRP A 97 8.95 -0.82 -17.26
CA TRP A 97 9.91 -1.53 -16.42
C TRP A 97 11.13 -2.00 -17.24
N PRO A 98 12.35 -2.05 -16.66
CA PRO A 98 13.58 -2.43 -17.37
C PRO A 98 13.57 -3.90 -17.81
N SER A 99 12.81 -4.74 -17.10
CA SER A 99 12.57 -6.12 -17.51
C SER A 99 11.25 -6.62 -16.94
N ARG A 100 10.67 -7.63 -17.60
CA ARG A 100 9.47 -8.34 -17.09
C ARG A 100 9.74 -8.97 -15.73
N ARG A 101 10.96 -9.46 -15.49
CA ARG A 101 11.38 -10.02 -14.20
C ARG A 101 11.35 -8.97 -13.09
N ALA A 102 11.86 -7.77 -13.33
CA ALA A 102 11.82 -6.68 -12.36
C ALA A 102 10.38 -6.29 -12.00
N ARG A 103 9.49 -6.19 -12.99
CA ARG A 103 8.06 -5.93 -12.77
C ARG A 103 7.41 -7.01 -11.90
N ILE A 104 7.63 -8.29 -12.22
CA ILE A 104 7.08 -9.41 -11.46
C ILE A 104 7.64 -9.43 -10.04
N PHE A 105 8.95 -9.30 -9.88
CA PHE A 105 9.60 -9.27 -8.57
C PHE A 105 9.02 -8.15 -7.69
N TYR A 106 8.90 -6.94 -8.25
CA TYR A 106 8.31 -5.82 -7.55
C TYR A 106 6.83 -6.07 -7.18
N ALA A 107 6.02 -6.59 -8.11
CA ALA A 107 4.63 -6.93 -7.83
C ALA A 107 4.50 -8.01 -6.74
N VAL A 108 5.33 -9.05 -6.77
CA VAL A 108 5.38 -10.09 -5.73
C VAL A 108 5.84 -9.51 -4.40
N PHE A 109 6.85 -8.64 -4.40
CA PHE A 109 7.33 -7.96 -3.20
C PHE A 109 6.23 -7.11 -2.55
N LEU A 110 5.53 -6.30 -3.34
CA LEU A 110 4.36 -5.54 -2.87
C LEU A 110 3.29 -6.45 -2.31
N LEU A 111 3.00 -7.56 -3.01
CA LEU A 111 2.00 -8.53 -2.60
C LEU A 111 2.40 -9.21 -1.29
N LEU A 112 3.65 -9.58 -1.09
CA LEU A 112 4.12 -10.15 0.16
C LEU A 112 4.03 -9.14 1.29
N LEU A 113 4.52 -7.91 1.09
CA LEU A 113 4.41 -6.86 2.10
C LEU A 113 2.95 -6.61 2.54
N GLN A 114 2.02 -6.49 1.57
CA GLN A 114 0.61 -6.22 1.88
C GLN A 114 -0.12 -7.44 2.46
N SER A 115 0.26 -8.68 2.09
CA SER A 115 -0.48 -9.89 2.48
C SER A 115 0.06 -10.51 3.76
N VAL A 116 1.37 -10.45 3.98
CA VAL A 116 2.05 -11.06 5.13
C VAL A 116 1.70 -10.32 6.42
N ILE A 117 1.66 -8.99 6.40
CA ILE A 117 1.37 -8.20 7.60
C ILE A 117 -0.03 -8.52 8.17
N PRO A 118 -1.13 -8.46 7.38
CA PRO A 118 -2.45 -8.89 7.85
C PRO A 118 -2.50 -10.35 8.26
N ALA A 119 -1.88 -11.25 7.47
CA ALA A 119 -1.90 -12.68 7.75
C ALA A 119 -1.23 -13.03 9.09
N LEU A 120 -0.10 -12.39 9.42
CA LEU A 120 0.58 -12.57 10.70
C LEU A 120 -0.26 -12.06 11.86
N VAL A 121 -0.90 -10.90 11.71
CA VAL A 121 -1.77 -10.35 12.75
C VAL A 121 -2.98 -11.24 12.97
N VAL A 122 -3.69 -11.65 11.90
CA VAL A 122 -4.82 -12.58 12.03
C VAL A 122 -4.38 -13.91 12.64
N ALA A 123 -3.26 -14.48 12.20
CA ALA A 123 -2.74 -15.75 12.74
C ALA A 123 -2.40 -15.66 14.23
N THR A 124 -1.78 -14.56 14.69
CA THR A 124 -1.48 -14.36 16.12
C THR A 124 -2.74 -14.17 16.96
N VAL A 125 -3.71 -13.40 16.45
CA VAL A 125 -5.02 -13.19 17.08
C VAL A 125 -5.77 -14.52 17.24
N SER A 126 -5.92 -15.28 16.15
CA SER A 126 -6.64 -16.56 16.14
C SER A 126 -5.98 -17.60 17.04
N LYS A 127 -4.65 -17.77 16.99
CA LYS A 127 -3.92 -18.70 17.87
C LYS A 127 -4.04 -18.33 19.35
N SER A 128 -4.19 -17.06 19.67
CA SER A 128 -4.38 -16.63 21.05
C SER A 128 -5.82 -16.80 21.52
N ASN A 129 -6.81 -16.62 20.64
CA ASN A 129 -8.21 -16.86 20.99
C ASN A 129 -8.47 -18.35 21.20
N ALA A 130 -7.81 -19.23 20.42
CA ALA A 130 -7.89 -20.69 20.59
C ALA A 130 -7.16 -21.25 21.83
N ARG A 131 -6.34 -20.42 22.51
CA ARG A 131 -5.62 -20.80 23.74
C ARG A 131 -6.27 -20.29 25.02
N LYS A 132 -7.31 -19.44 24.90
CA LYS A 132 -8.19 -19.07 26.01
C LYS A 132 -9.39 -20.00 26.00
#